data_AF-A0A093KUX7-F1
#
_entry.id   AF-A0A093KUX7-F1
#
_cell.length_a   1.000
_cell.length_b   1.000
_cell.length_c   1.000
_cell.angle_alpha   90.00
_cell.angle_beta   90.00
_cell.angle_gamma   90.00
#
_symmetry.space_group_name_H-M   'P 1'
#
loop_
_entity.id
_entity.type
_entity.pdbx_description
1 polymer ?
#
loop_
_entity_poly.entity_id
_entity_poly.type
_entity_poly.pdbx_seq_one_letter_code
_entity_poly.pdbx_strand_id
1 'polypeptide(L)'
;TRRLLAPQTRRCAKERPAYAPSSSDDEGPSKEGGVTYKSTRSAKPVGPEDMGATAVYELDTEKEKDAQAIFERSQKIQEELRGKEDDKIYRGINNYQKYVKPKDTSMGNASSGMVRKGPIRAPEHLRATVRWDYQPDICKDYKETGFCGFGDSCKFLHDRSDYKHGWQIERELDEGRYGVNDEENYEVSSDEEDMPFKCFICRSSFKNPVVTK
;
A
#
# COMPACT_ATOMS: atom_id res chain seq x y z
N THR A 1 9.61 -35.23 -21.92
CA THR A 1 9.03 -34.05 -22.59
C THR A 1 7.68 -33.73 -21.97
N ARG A 2 7.66 -32.90 -20.92
CA ARG A 2 6.47 -32.66 -20.09
C ARG A 2 5.71 -31.46 -20.66
N ARG A 3 4.58 -31.70 -21.34
CA ARG A 3 3.68 -30.64 -21.83
C ARG A 3 2.96 -30.00 -20.64
N LEU A 4 3.14 -28.69 -20.47
CA LEU A 4 2.38 -27.88 -19.54
C LEU A 4 0.99 -27.61 -20.14
N LEU A 5 -0.06 -27.98 -19.41
CA LEU A 5 -1.44 -27.63 -19.69
C LEU A 5 -1.68 -26.18 -19.24
N ALA A 6 -2.04 -25.31 -20.18
CA ALA A 6 -2.52 -23.96 -19.87
C ALA A 6 -4.00 -24.01 -19.44
N PRO A 7 -4.43 -23.22 -18.44
CA PRO A 7 -5.83 -23.16 -18.04
C PRO A 7 -6.66 -22.43 -19.12
N GLN A 8 -7.66 -23.12 -19.66
CA GLN A 8 -8.67 -22.52 -20.54
C GLN A 8 -9.64 -21.68 -19.71
N THR A 9 -9.61 -20.37 -19.86
CA THR A 9 -10.65 -19.49 -19.33
C THR A 9 -11.91 -19.65 -20.19
N ARG A 10 -13.02 -20.05 -19.55
CA ARG A 10 -14.34 -20.08 -20.19
C ARG A 10 -14.74 -18.65 -20.56
N ARG A 11 -14.74 -18.33 -21.85
CA ARG A 11 -15.26 -17.06 -22.36
C ARG A 11 -16.77 -17.03 -22.16
N CYS A 12 -17.23 -16.20 -21.24
CA CYS A 12 -18.64 -15.85 -21.11
C CYS A 12 -19.02 -15.01 -22.34
N ALA A 13 -19.84 -15.57 -23.23
CA ALA A 13 -20.35 -14.86 -24.41
C ALA A 13 -21.39 -13.83 -23.94
N LYS A 14 -20.94 -12.63 -23.61
CA LYS A 14 -21.81 -11.45 -23.47
C LYS A 14 -21.99 -10.86 -24.86
N GLU A 15 -23.21 -10.89 -25.38
CA GLU A 15 -23.55 -10.28 -26.67
C GLU A 15 -23.07 -8.82 -26.69
N ARG A 16 -22.29 -8.47 -27.72
CA ARG A 16 -21.87 -7.08 -27.97
C ARG A 16 -23.08 -6.38 -28.58
N PRO A 17 -23.57 -5.25 -28.04
CA PRO A 17 -24.54 -4.45 -28.77
C PRO A 17 -23.90 -3.98 -30.08
N ALA A 18 -24.62 -4.16 -31.19
CA ALA A 18 -24.19 -3.76 -32.52
C ALA A 18 -23.88 -2.25 -32.54
N TYR A 19 -22.61 -1.93 -32.77
CA TYR A 19 -22.19 -0.56 -33.06
C TYR A 19 -22.63 -0.22 -34.49
N ALA A 20 -23.58 0.71 -34.62
CA ALA A 20 -23.96 1.29 -35.90
C ALA A 20 -22.80 2.16 -36.44
N PRO A 21 -22.41 2.05 -37.72
CA PRO A 21 -21.45 2.97 -38.31
C PRO A 21 -22.10 4.34 -38.49
N SER A 22 -21.76 5.29 -37.63
CA SER A 22 -22.16 6.69 -37.80
C SER A 22 -21.28 7.30 -38.90
N SER A 23 -21.84 7.37 -40.12
CA SER A 23 -21.41 8.29 -41.17
C SER A 23 -21.68 9.70 -40.68
N SER A 24 -20.63 10.44 -40.33
CA SER A 24 -20.73 11.85 -39.97
C SER A 24 -20.14 12.68 -41.11
N ASP A 25 -21.03 13.11 -41.99
CA ASP A 25 -20.82 14.29 -42.82
C ASP A 25 -20.60 15.53 -41.94
N ASP A 26 -19.84 16.46 -42.49
CA ASP A 26 -19.41 17.73 -41.91
C ASP A 26 -20.61 18.67 -41.75
N GLU A 27 -21.12 18.82 -40.53
CA GLU A 27 -22.05 19.90 -40.17
C GLU A 27 -21.66 20.51 -38.81
N GLY A 28 -21.68 21.83 -38.77
CA GLY A 28 -21.18 22.67 -37.67
C GLY A 28 -21.84 22.43 -36.31
N PRO A 29 -21.30 23.01 -35.22
CA PRO A 29 -21.62 22.61 -33.85
C PRO A 29 -23.06 22.97 -33.46
N SER A 30 -23.93 21.97 -33.43
CA SER A 30 -25.22 22.04 -32.76
C SER A 30 -25.01 22.23 -31.25
N LYS A 31 -25.60 23.31 -30.73
CA LYS A 31 -25.63 23.67 -29.31
C LYS A 31 -26.61 22.76 -28.56
N GLU A 32 -26.15 21.60 -28.13
CA GLU A 32 -26.76 20.83 -27.04
C GLU A 32 -25.70 20.62 -25.95
N GLY A 33 -26.03 21.00 -24.72
CA GLY A 33 -25.10 21.17 -23.59
C GLY A 33 -24.54 19.88 -22.99
N GLY A 34 -23.94 19.03 -23.81
CA GLY A 34 -23.16 17.86 -23.38
C GLY A 34 -21.67 18.12 -23.53
N VAL A 35 -20.88 17.78 -22.51
CA VAL A 35 -19.42 17.78 -22.63
C VAL A 35 -18.99 16.57 -23.46
N THR A 36 -18.48 16.81 -24.66
CA THR A 36 -17.92 15.76 -25.53
C THR A 36 -16.39 15.86 -25.55
N TYR A 37 -15.72 14.75 -25.22
CA TYR A 37 -14.26 14.65 -25.31
C TYR A 37 -13.89 14.18 -26.72
N LYS A 38 -13.54 15.12 -27.59
CA LYS A 38 -13.08 14.80 -28.96
C LYS A 38 -11.70 14.14 -28.89
N SER A 39 -11.50 13.06 -29.66
CA SER A 39 -10.20 12.39 -29.74
C SER A 39 -9.19 13.26 -30.52
N THR A 40 -7.90 13.04 -30.27
CA THR A 40 -6.81 13.73 -30.97
C THR A 40 -6.63 13.27 -32.43
N ARG A 41 -7.37 12.23 -32.88
CA ARG A 41 -7.31 11.63 -34.23
C ARG A 41 -5.87 11.32 -34.71
N SER A 42 -4.95 11.06 -33.77
CA SER A 42 -3.56 10.70 -34.05
C SER A 42 -3.41 9.20 -34.28
N ALA A 43 -2.47 8.81 -35.15
CA ALA A 43 -2.12 7.41 -35.39
C ALA A 43 -1.19 6.82 -34.30
N LYS A 44 -0.61 7.66 -33.43
CA LYS A 44 0.23 7.17 -32.34
C LYS A 44 -0.61 6.45 -31.28
N PRO A 45 -0.20 5.25 -30.82
CA PRO A 45 -0.90 4.54 -29.76
C PRO A 45 -0.82 5.30 -28.44
N VAL A 46 -1.72 4.98 -27.52
CA VAL A 46 -1.70 5.52 -26.16
C VAL A 46 -0.55 4.88 -25.36
N GLY A 47 0.23 5.70 -24.66
CA GLY A 47 1.30 5.26 -23.78
C GLY A 47 2.71 5.44 -24.37
N PRO A 48 3.74 5.04 -23.61
CA PRO A 48 5.13 5.16 -24.02
C PRO A 48 5.53 4.07 -25.02
N GLU A 49 6.56 4.34 -25.83
CA GLU A 49 7.04 3.43 -26.88
C GLU A 49 7.68 2.14 -26.32
N ASP A 50 8.22 2.21 -25.10
CA ASP A 50 8.93 1.13 -24.42
C ASP A 50 8.02 0.25 -23.53
N MET A 51 6.70 0.52 -23.53
CA MET A 51 5.70 -0.17 -22.71
C MET A 51 6.07 -0.23 -21.21
N GLY A 52 6.77 0.80 -20.70
CA GLY A 52 7.15 0.91 -19.29
C GLY A 52 8.41 0.15 -18.90
N ALA A 53 9.23 -0.30 -19.85
CA ALA A 53 10.52 -0.93 -19.56
C ALA A 53 11.52 0.00 -18.84
N THR A 54 11.46 1.31 -19.12
CA THR A 54 12.28 2.35 -18.47
C THR A 54 11.50 3.14 -17.41
N ALA A 55 10.44 2.54 -16.83
CA ALA A 55 9.67 3.19 -15.79
C ALA A 55 10.57 3.61 -14.62
N VAL A 56 10.59 4.92 -14.35
CA VAL A 56 11.30 5.52 -13.23
C VAL A 56 10.37 5.57 -12.02
N TYR A 57 10.87 5.15 -10.87
CA TYR A 57 10.14 5.28 -9.61
C TYR A 57 10.29 6.70 -9.03
N GLU A 58 9.28 7.55 -9.26
CA GLU A 58 9.28 8.96 -8.87
C GLU A 58 8.33 9.28 -7.69
N LEU A 59 8.22 8.37 -6.71
CA LEU A 59 7.42 8.64 -5.50
C LEU A 59 8.13 9.55 -4.49
N ASP A 60 9.46 9.55 -4.49
CA ASP A 60 10.29 10.37 -3.60
C ASP A 60 10.66 11.72 -4.23
N THR A 61 11.41 12.54 -3.50
CA THR A 61 11.92 13.81 -4.02
C THR A 61 12.82 13.61 -5.25
N GLU A 62 12.60 14.42 -6.29
CA GLU A 62 13.43 14.46 -7.50
C GLU A 62 14.93 14.52 -7.20
N LYS A 63 15.76 13.91 -8.07
CA LYS A 63 17.23 13.80 -7.89
C LYS A 63 17.93 15.10 -7.50
N GLU A 64 17.54 16.22 -8.10
CA GLU A 64 18.20 17.51 -7.94
C GLU A 64 17.85 18.22 -6.63
N LYS A 65 16.64 17.94 -6.12
CA LYS A 65 16.08 18.54 -4.91
C LYS A 65 16.22 17.64 -3.69
N ASP A 66 16.58 16.38 -3.90
CA ASP A 66 16.89 15.43 -2.83
C ASP A 66 18.02 15.98 -1.92
N ALA A 67 17.96 15.59 -0.65
CA ALA A 67 18.96 15.86 0.37
C ALA A 67 20.37 15.44 -0.07
N GLN A 68 20.50 14.44 -0.97
CA GLN A 68 21.80 14.06 -1.51
C GLN A 68 22.39 15.16 -2.39
N ALA A 69 21.61 15.64 -3.35
CA ALA A 69 22.06 16.70 -4.26
C ALA A 69 22.26 18.03 -3.51
N ILE A 70 21.47 18.30 -2.48
CA ILE A 70 21.70 19.46 -1.60
C ILE A 70 23.05 19.33 -0.88
N PHE A 71 23.37 18.14 -0.36
CA PHE A 71 24.65 17.89 0.32
C PHE A 71 25.83 18.02 -0.63
N GLU A 72 25.78 17.39 -1.82
CA GLU A 72 26.80 17.50 -2.86
C GLU A 72 27.03 18.95 -3.29
N ARG A 73 25.95 19.73 -3.47
CA ARG A 73 26.03 21.17 -3.73
C ARG A 73 26.72 21.92 -2.59
N SER A 74 26.39 21.62 -1.34
CA SER A 74 27.01 22.27 -0.19
C SER A 74 28.51 21.96 -0.05
N GLN A 75 28.89 20.71 -0.35
CA GLN A 75 30.29 20.29 -0.34
C GLN A 75 31.10 21.00 -1.42
N LYS A 76 30.57 21.08 -2.64
CA LYS A 76 31.20 21.80 -3.75
C LYS A 76 31.42 23.28 -3.41
N ILE A 77 30.42 23.94 -2.83
CA ILE A 77 30.52 25.34 -2.40
C ILE A 77 31.61 25.52 -1.33
N GLN A 78 31.70 24.61 -0.35
CA GLN A 78 32.73 24.66 0.69
C GLN A 78 34.14 24.41 0.15
N GLU A 79 34.29 23.57 -0.87
CA GLU A 79 35.58 23.38 -1.55
C GLU A 79 36.01 24.63 -2.32
N GLU A 80 35.08 25.29 -3.02
CA GLU A 80 35.34 26.53 -3.76
C GLU A 80 35.67 27.73 -2.86
N LEU A 81 35.13 27.75 -1.64
CA LEU A 81 35.41 28.77 -0.61
C LEU A 81 36.70 28.48 0.17
N ARG A 82 37.29 27.29 0.03
CA ARG A 82 38.46 26.90 0.79
C ARG A 82 39.64 27.80 0.45
N GLY A 83 40.09 28.60 1.42
CA GLY A 83 41.21 29.53 1.27
C GLY A 83 40.83 30.92 0.75
N LYS A 84 39.53 31.21 0.57
CA LYS A 84 39.02 32.56 0.34
C LYS A 84 38.64 33.20 1.68
N GLU A 85 38.78 34.52 1.76
CA GLU A 85 38.31 35.29 2.91
C GLU A 85 36.77 35.34 2.95
N ASP A 86 36.22 35.70 4.11
CA ASP A 86 34.78 35.71 4.34
C ASP A 86 34.12 36.87 3.58
N ASP A 87 33.55 36.58 2.40
CA ASP A 87 32.85 37.57 1.55
C ASP A 87 31.57 38.17 2.18
N LYS A 88 31.12 37.68 3.35
CA LYS A 88 29.84 38.00 4.03
C LYS A 88 28.57 37.82 3.17
N ILE A 89 28.67 37.21 2.00
CA ILE A 89 27.54 36.89 1.12
C ILE A 89 26.85 35.62 1.64
N TYR A 90 25.55 35.70 1.92
CA TYR A 90 24.76 34.54 2.35
C TYR A 90 24.52 33.56 1.19
N ARG A 91 24.97 32.32 1.34
CA ARG A 91 24.86 31.25 0.33
C ARG A 91 23.94 30.10 0.75
N GLY A 92 23.10 30.32 1.77
CA GLY A 92 22.16 29.34 2.31
C GLY A 92 22.57 28.76 3.66
N ILE A 93 21.58 28.17 4.35
CA ILE A 93 21.67 27.71 5.75
C ILE A 93 22.79 26.67 5.95
N ASN A 94 23.02 25.81 4.95
CA ASN A 94 24.01 24.73 5.05
C ASN A 94 25.44 25.15 4.68
N ASN A 95 25.61 26.36 4.16
CA ASN A 95 26.83 26.84 3.50
C ASN A 95 27.60 27.89 4.30
N TYR A 96 27.34 28.00 5.62
CA TYR A 96 28.24 28.75 6.49
C TYR A 96 29.66 28.16 6.46
N GLN A 97 30.67 29.01 6.61
CA GLN A 97 32.07 28.63 6.48
C GLN A 97 32.46 27.64 7.58
N LYS A 98 32.93 26.47 7.15
CA LYS A 98 33.44 25.43 8.05
C LYS A 98 34.96 25.35 7.89
N TYR A 99 35.69 25.75 8.93
CA TYR A 99 37.16 25.76 8.91
C TYR A 99 37.76 24.38 9.19
N VAL A 100 37.01 23.50 9.87
CA VAL A 100 37.44 22.14 10.17
C VAL A 100 36.90 21.21 9.09
N LYS A 101 37.82 20.53 8.38
CA LYS A 101 37.43 19.38 7.55
C LYS A 101 37.22 18.18 8.46
N PRO A 102 36.00 17.62 8.52
CA PRO A 102 35.81 16.34 9.18
C PRO A 102 36.42 15.25 8.28
N LYS A 103 37.76 15.08 8.28
CA LYS A 103 38.41 13.89 7.71
C LYS A 103 38.16 12.71 8.65
N ASP A 104 37.94 11.53 8.10
CA ASP A 104 37.79 10.25 8.82
C ASP A 104 36.60 10.10 9.80
N THR A 105 35.64 11.03 9.77
CA THR A 105 34.33 10.81 10.41
C THR A 105 33.32 10.34 9.37
N SER A 106 32.26 9.64 9.80
CA SER A 106 31.12 9.30 8.94
C SER A 106 30.56 10.50 8.14
N MET A 107 30.78 11.73 8.63
CA MET A 107 30.36 12.98 7.97
C MET A 107 31.30 13.41 6.84
N GLY A 108 32.58 13.01 6.88
CA GLY A 108 33.58 13.31 5.86
C GLY A 108 33.52 12.43 4.62
N ASN A 109 33.09 11.18 4.80
CA ASN A 109 33.00 10.17 3.73
C ASN A 109 31.60 10.10 3.09
N ALA A 110 30.78 11.13 3.34
CA ALA A 110 29.35 11.20 3.04
C ALA A 110 29.00 11.32 1.54
N SER A 111 30.00 11.36 0.64
CA SER A 111 29.80 11.18 -0.80
C SER A 111 29.71 9.70 -1.21
N SER A 112 30.09 8.77 -0.32
CA SER A 112 29.93 7.32 -0.55
C SER A 112 28.59 6.84 0.01
N GLY A 113 27.75 6.24 -0.85
CA GLY A 113 26.30 6.09 -0.63
C GLY A 113 25.84 5.33 0.62
N MET A 114 26.69 4.54 1.28
CA MET A 114 26.32 3.74 2.46
C MET A 114 26.64 4.43 3.80
N VAL A 115 27.48 5.48 3.81
CA VAL A 115 27.95 6.14 5.06
C VAL A 115 27.25 7.50 5.29
N ARG A 116 26.37 7.90 4.38
CA ARG A 116 25.70 9.19 4.42
C ARG A 116 24.65 9.24 5.53
N LYS A 117 24.64 10.35 6.28
CA LYS A 117 23.62 10.69 7.28
C LYS A 117 22.49 11.50 6.62
N GLY A 118 21.24 11.12 6.86
CA GLY A 118 20.04 11.80 6.37
C GLY A 118 19.21 10.93 5.40
N PRO A 119 18.16 11.49 4.78
CA PRO A 119 17.33 10.77 3.81
C PRO A 119 18.17 10.22 2.65
N ILE A 120 18.07 8.92 2.39
CA ILE A 120 18.82 8.22 1.34
C ILE A 120 17.95 8.17 0.08
N ARG A 121 18.59 8.38 -1.08
CA ARG A 121 17.93 8.30 -2.38
C ARG A 121 17.51 6.85 -2.67
N ALA A 122 16.24 6.63 -2.96
CA ALA A 122 15.75 5.33 -3.38
C ALA A 122 16.29 4.95 -4.79
N PRO A 123 16.46 3.65 -5.06
CA PRO A 123 16.80 3.18 -6.41
C PRO A 123 15.63 3.38 -7.38
N GLU A 124 15.89 4.01 -8.52
CA GLU A 124 14.83 4.41 -9.45
C GLU A 124 14.32 3.30 -10.36
N HIS A 125 15.18 2.34 -10.66
CA HIS A 125 14.94 1.27 -11.62
C HIS A 125 14.55 -0.04 -10.91
N LEU A 126 14.06 0.06 -9.67
CA LEU A 126 13.68 -1.09 -8.86
C LEU A 126 12.29 -0.87 -8.26
N ARG A 127 11.38 -1.80 -8.53
CA ARG A 127 10.09 -1.88 -7.83
C ARG A 127 10.22 -2.89 -6.69
N ALA A 128 10.00 -2.43 -5.47
CA ALA A 128 9.98 -3.32 -4.31
C ALA A 128 8.85 -4.36 -4.45
N THR A 129 9.14 -5.62 -4.13
CA THR A 129 8.13 -6.68 -4.09
C THR A 129 7.26 -6.49 -2.85
N VAL A 130 5.97 -6.26 -3.05
CA VAL A 130 5.01 -6.08 -1.96
C VAL A 130 4.37 -7.43 -1.64
N ARG A 131 4.31 -7.77 -0.34
CA ARG A 131 3.56 -8.90 0.20
C ARG A 131 2.59 -8.37 1.24
N TRP A 132 1.33 -8.80 1.17
CA TRP A 132 0.34 -8.53 2.19
C TRP A 132 0.62 -9.37 3.43
N ASP A 133 0.72 -8.73 4.59
CA ASP A 133 0.87 -9.42 5.87
C ASP A 133 -0.47 -9.51 6.60
N TYR A 134 -1.17 -10.62 6.40
CA TYR A 134 -2.50 -10.82 6.99
C TYR A 134 -2.46 -11.32 8.44
N GLN A 135 -1.29 -11.70 8.98
CA GLN A 135 -1.18 -12.23 10.34
C GLN A 135 -1.17 -11.07 11.35
N PRO A 136 -2.21 -10.92 12.20
CA PRO A 136 -2.24 -9.85 13.19
C PRO A 136 -1.47 -10.26 14.45
N ASP A 137 -0.66 -9.35 14.99
CA ASP A 137 0.02 -9.54 16.27
C ASP A 137 -0.88 -9.13 17.45
N ILE A 138 -2.07 -9.74 17.56
CA ILE A 138 -3.05 -9.45 18.63
C ILE A 138 -2.98 -10.54 19.70
N CYS A 139 -3.01 -10.14 20.97
CA CYS A 139 -3.04 -11.07 22.09
C CYS A 139 -4.38 -11.79 22.13
N LYS A 140 -4.36 -13.10 21.84
CA LYS A 140 -5.55 -13.96 21.86
C LYS A 140 -6.26 -13.90 23.22
N ASP A 141 -5.50 -14.10 24.31
CA ASP A 141 -6.07 -14.17 25.66
C ASP A 141 -6.72 -12.84 26.07
N TYR A 142 -6.07 -11.72 25.77
CA TYR A 142 -6.62 -10.40 26.07
C TYR A 142 -7.87 -10.07 25.22
N LYS A 143 -7.87 -10.45 23.94
CA LYS A 143 -9.01 -10.22 23.06
C LYS A 143 -10.24 -10.99 23.53
N GLU A 144 -10.10 -12.29 23.79
CA GLU A 144 -11.23 -13.16 24.16
C GLU A 144 -11.66 -12.95 25.61
N THR A 145 -10.72 -12.86 26.55
CA THR A 145 -11.02 -12.88 27.99
C THR A 145 -10.94 -11.51 28.66
N GLY A 146 -10.24 -10.55 28.05
CA GLY A 146 -9.95 -9.24 28.66
C GLY A 146 -8.83 -9.28 29.69
N PHE A 147 -8.22 -10.45 29.90
CA PHE A 147 -7.12 -10.63 30.83
C PHE A 147 -5.98 -11.36 30.14
N CYS A 148 -4.81 -10.72 30.08
CA CYS A 148 -3.59 -11.37 29.67
C CYS A 148 -2.79 -11.73 30.93
N GLY A 149 -2.43 -13.01 31.11
CA GLY A 149 -1.59 -13.43 32.22
C GLY A 149 -0.18 -12.83 32.22
N PHE A 150 0.28 -12.31 31.08
CA PHE A 150 1.55 -11.59 30.95
C PHE A 150 1.43 -10.09 31.26
N GLY A 151 0.22 -9.57 31.46
CA GLY A 151 -0.03 -8.15 31.66
C GLY A 151 0.64 -7.30 30.59
N ASP A 152 1.18 -6.15 30.98
CA ASP A 152 1.83 -5.20 30.06
C ASP A 152 3.16 -5.69 29.48
N SER A 153 3.67 -6.84 29.94
CA SER A 153 4.89 -7.46 29.38
C SER A 153 4.60 -8.32 28.14
N CYS A 154 3.34 -8.42 27.71
CA CYS A 154 2.96 -9.16 26.52
C CYS A 154 3.53 -8.51 25.26
N LYS A 155 4.19 -9.30 24.39
CA LYS A 155 4.71 -8.81 23.10
C LYS A 155 3.63 -8.55 22.04
N PHE A 156 2.41 -9.03 22.29
CA PHE A 156 1.28 -8.94 21.37
C PHE A 156 0.37 -7.78 21.79
N LEU A 157 -0.30 -7.17 20.82
CA LEU A 157 -1.15 -6.02 21.03
C LEU A 157 -2.38 -6.38 21.88
N HIS A 158 -2.63 -5.59 22.91
CA HIS A 158 -3.81 -5.66 23.76
C HIS A 158 -4.97 -4.86 23.15
N ASP A 159 -5.58 -5.41 22.11
CA ASP A 159 -6.77 -4.85 21.46
C ASP A 159 -7.97 -5.79 21.64
N ARG A 160 -9.16 -5.21 21.84
CA ARG A 160 -10.45 -5.92 21.99
C ARG A 160 -11.39 -5.69 20.81
N SER A 161 -10.91 -5.02 19.76
CA SER A 161 -11.68 -4.78 18.56
C SER A 161 -11.94 -6.07 17.77
N ASP A 162 -13.15 -6.21 17.25
CA ASP A 162 -13.67 -7.37 16.51
C ASP A 162 -13.91 -7.07 15.02
N TYR A 163 -13.28 -6.02 14.48
CA TYR A 163 -13.35 -5.68 13.08
C TYR A 163 -12.92 -6.83 12.16
N LYS A 164 -13.59 -6.93 11.01
CA LYS A 164 -13.29 -7.94 9.98
C LYS A 164 -11.90 -7.71 9.40
N HIS A 165 -11.17 -8.80 9.17
CA HIS A 165 -9.88 -8.77 8.48
C HIS A 165 -10.07 -8.49 6.99
N GLY A 166 -9.04 -7.93 6.34
CA GLY A 166 -9.10 -7.61 4.90
C GLY A 166 -9.53 -8.79 4.02
N TRP A 167 -9.01 -10.00 4.29
CA TRP A 167 -9.39 -11.21 3.53
C TRP A 167 -10.86 -11.61 3.73
N GLN A 168 -11.46 -11.31 4.89
CA GLN A 168 -12.89 -11.57 5.13
C GLN A 168 -13.74 -10.60 4.32
N ILE A 169 -13.32 -9.33 4.26
CA ILE A 169 -13.97 -8.28 3.48
C ILE A 169 -13.89 -8.58 1.97
N GLU A 170 -12.70 -8.95 1.47
CA GLU A 170 -12.51 -9.33 0.06
C GLU A 170 -13.45 -10.47 -0.35
N ARG A 171 -13.57 -11.50 0.49
CA ARG A 171 -14.48 -12.63 0.25
C ARG A 171 -15.96 -12.21 0.26
N GLU A 172 -16.38 -11.41 1.22
CA GLU A 172 -17.76 -10.91 1.29
C GLU A 172 -18.11 -10.02 0.09
N LEU A 173 -17.12 -9.27 -0.41
CA LEU A 173 -17.27 -8.43 -1.59
C LEU A 173 -17.46 -9.28 -2.85
N ASP A 174 -16.65 -10.33 -3.03
CA ASP A 174 -16.78 -11.28 -4.14
C ASP A 174 -18.12 -12.02 -4.13
N GLU A 175 -18.62 -12.33 -2.94
CA GLU A 175 -19.93 -12.97 -2.73
C GLU A 175 -21.10 -11.99 -2.82
N GLY A 176 -20.84 -10.68 -2.92
CA GLY A 176 -21.87 -9.64 -2.96
C GLY A 176 -22.64 -9.45 -1.66
N ARG A 177 -22.15 -9.99 -0.54
CA ARG A 177 -22.73 -9.85 0.81
C ARG A 177 -22.21 -8.62 1.55
N TYR A 178 -21.15 -8.02 1.06
CA TYR A 178 -20.55 -6.83 1.66
C TYR A 178 -21.54 -5.66 1.67
N GLY A 179 -21.89 -5.18 2.86
CA GLY A 179 -22.82 -4.06 3.05
C GLY A 179 -24.30 -4.42 2.97
N VAL A 180 -24.65 -5.70 2.81
CA VAL A 180 -26.02 -6.18 3.00
C VAL A 180 -26.25 -6.28 4.51
N ASN A 181 -26.90 -5.26 5.06
CA ASN A 181 -27.26 -5.22 6.48
C ASN A 181 -28.60 -5.92 6.63
N ASP A 182 -28.59 -7.25 6.73
CA ASP A 182 -29.77 -7.99 7.15
C ASP A 182 -30.05 -7.60 8.61
N GLU A 183 -31.19 -6.97 8.88
CA GLU A 183 -31.63 -6.56 10.24
C GLU A 183 -31.60 -7.72 11.24
N GLU A 184 -31.68 -8.96 10.74
CA GLU A 184 -31.57 -10.22 11.51
C GLU A 184 -30.15 -10.52 12.03
N ASN A 185 -29.10 -9.88 11.51
CA ASN A 185 -27.71 -10.22 11.88
C ASN A 185 -27.31 -9.76 13.30
N TYR A 186 -28.14 -8.91 13.93
CA TYR A 186 -28.01 -8.50 15.33
C TYR A 186 -29.09 -9.13 16.23
N GLU A 187 -29.98 -9.93 15.66
CA GLU A 187 -30.96 -10.68 16.42
C GLU A 187 -30.29 -11.95 16.95
N VAL A 188 -29.88 -11.92 18.21
CA VAL A 188 -29.68 -13.15 18.96
C VAL A 188 -31.05 -13.80 19.02
N SER A 189 -31.30 -14.79 18.16
CA SER A 189 -32.52 -15.60 18.21
C SER A 189 -32.71 -16.05 19.65
N SER A 190 -33.73 -15.48 20.30
CA SER A 190 -34.09 -15.79 21.69
C SER A 190 -34.66 -17.21 21.84
N ASP A 191 -34.70 -18.00 20.77
CA ASP A 191 -35.54 -19.19 20.66
C ASP A 191 -34.79 -20.48 20.28
N GLU A 192 -33.45 -20.47 20.27
CA GLU A 192 -32.68 -21.71 20.31
C GLU A 192 -31.82 -21.75 21.58
N GLU A 193 -32.37 -22.36 22.62
CA GLU A 193 -31.64 -22.79 23.81
C GLU A 193 -30.43 -23.63 23.38
N ASP A 194 -29.27 -22.98 23.31
CA ASP A 194 -27.97 -23.52 22.92
C ASP A 194 -27.44 -24.50 23.99
N MET A 195 -28.14 -25.62 24.16
CA MET A 195 -27.63 -26.77 24.90
C MET A 195 -26.59 -27.44 23.99
N PRO A 196 -25.28 -27.32 24.29
CA PRO A 196 -24.24 -27.78 23.36
C PRO A 196 -24.40 -29.27 23.08
N PHE A 197 -24.44 -29.69 21.81
CA PHE A 197 -24.66 -31.09 21.37
C PHE A 197 -23.76 -32.14 22.05
N LYS A 198 -22.66 -31.71 22.68
CA LYS A 198 -21.73 -32.55 23.42
C LYS A 198 -21.52 -31.94 24.81
N CYS A 199 -21.35 -32.80 25.80
CA CYS A 199 -21.03 -32.37 27.16
C CYS A 199 -19.73 -31.55 27.16
N PHE A 200 -19.77 -30.35 27.74
CA PHE A 200 -18.62 -29.45 27.81
C PHE A 200 -17.44 -30.03 28.60
N ILE A 201 -17.67 -31.02 29.46
CA ILE A 201 -16.66 -31.69 30.27
C ILE A 201 -15.95 -32.78 29.46
N CYS A 202 -16.70 -33.69 28.84
CA CYS A 202 -16.13 -34.89 28.21
C CYS A 202 -16.13 -34.87 26.67
N ARG A 203 -16.63 -33.80 26.04
CA ARG A 203 -16.74 -33.61 24.58
C ARG A 203 -17.36 -34.81 23.83
N SER A 204 -18.14 -35.61 24.55
CA SER A 204 -18.86 -36.78 24.06
C SER A 204 -20.35 -36.46 24.05
N SER A 205 -21.16 -37.29 23.37
CA SER A 205 -22.62 -37.18 23.46
C SER A 205 -23.08 -37.38 24.90
N PHE A 206 -24.19 -36.74 25.26
CA PHE A 206 -24.74 -36.88 26.61
C PHE A 206 -25.19 -38.32 26.85
N LYS A 207 -24.63 -38.95 27.88
CA LYS A 207 -25.13 -40.21 28.44
C LYS A 207 -25.68 -39.87 29.83
N ASN A 208 -27.00 -39.90 29.97
CA ASN A 208 -27.74 -39.51 31.18
C ASN A 208 -27.43 -38.08 31.66
N PRO A 209 -27.88 -37.03 30.94
CA PRO A 209 -27.71 -35.65 31.40
C PRO A 209 -28.47 -35.43 32.71
N VAL A 210 -27.83 -34.76 33.66
CA VAL A 210 -28.41 -34.39 34.96
C VAL A 210 -28.53 -32.87 35.04
N VAL A 211 -29.65 -32.38 35.57
CA VAL A 211 -29.91 -30.95 35.75
C VAL A 211 -29.65 -30.58 37.20
N THR A 212 -28.77 -29.62 37.43
CA THR A 212 -28.56 -29.01 38.75
C THR A 212 -29.56 -27.87 38.96
N LYS A 213 -29.92 -27.58 40.20
CA LYS A 213 -30.71 -26.39 40.57
C LYS A 213 -29.95 -25.10 40.29
#